data_AF-A0A1F7QPR3-F1
#
_entry.id   AF-A0A1F7QPR3-F1
#
_cell.length_a   1.000
_cell.length_b   1.000
_cell.length_c   1.000
_cell.angle_alpha   90.00
_cell.angle_beta   90.00
_cell.angle_gamma   90.00
#
_symmetry.space_group_name_H-M   'P 1'
#
loop_
_entity.id
_entity.type
_entity.pdbx_description
1 polymer ?
#
loop_
_entity_poly.entity_id
_entity_poly.type
_entity_poly.pdbx_seq_one_letter_code
_entity_poly.pdbx_strand_id
1 'polypeptide(L)'
;MTMIMTPIYTTLAYKYMWWKKPRESSVTGEKATMFNKLHAAKHRRNIPTMAGIVFVISVTLITLLANLSREQTWLLIVAFFAAGLVGLIDDIINLRGNGKGAAGLPAKLKLGLITGIALACSMYFYTKLDVDSINVPFFGDLFLGWLVVPLFVFVIVATSNAVNISDGLDGLAGGLASSAFGAYAIIAFVDQRYGVAAFCMTILGALLSYTWFNIFPARFFMGDVGSFSLGMALAVIAIITNTVFILPIIGIVFVAEAGSTIIQVASKKLRNGKKIFKIAPVHHHFEALGWPETKVTMRFWVIGQVAALAGLVVYVLGVYGQ
;
A
#
# COMPACT_ATOMS: atom_id res chain seq x y z
N MET A 1 12.56 -17.26 -1.51
CA MET A 1 13.34 -16.32 -2.34
C MET A 1 13.66 -15.03 -1.59
N THR A 2 12.67 -14.27 -1.12
CA THR A 2 12.87 -12.99 -0.40
C THR A 2 13.83 -13.10 0.79
N MET A 3 13.66 -14.11 1.66
CA MET A 3 14.54 -14.34 2.82
C MET A 3 16.02 -14.51 2.44
N ILE A 4 16.31 -15.10 1.28
CA ILE A 4 17.67 -15.32 0.77
C ILE A 4 18.23 -14.05 0.12
N MET A 5 17.38 -13.29 -0.57
CA MET A 5 17.79 -12.03 -1.21
C MET A 5 17.98 -10.89 -0.21
N THR A 6 17.30 -10.93 0.94
CA THR A 6 17.37 -9.85 1.94
C THR A 6 18.79 -9.56 2.44
N PRO A 7 19.62 -10.55 2.85
CA PRO A 7 21.02 -10.30 3.21
C PRO A 7 21.82 -9.59 2.11
N ILE A 8 21.68 -10.04 0.86
CA ILE A 8 22.38 -9.45 -0.30
C ILE A 8 21.97 -7.98 -0.47
N TYR A 9 20.67 -7.70 -0.45
CA TYR A 9 20.16 -6.34 -0.49
C TYR A 9 20.71 -5.51 0.66
N THR A 10 20.68 -6.01 1.90
CA THR A 10 21.16 -5.23 3.05
C THR A 10 22.64 -4.87 2.92
N THR A 11 23.49 -5.81 2.50
CA THR A 11 24.91 -5.54 2.29
C THR A 11 25.14 -4.45 1.24
N LEU A 12 24.42 -4.49 0.12
CA LEU A 12 24.50 -3.46 -0.92
C LEU A 12 23.97 -2.11 -0.42
N ALA A 13 22.83 -2.12 0.27
CA ALA A 13 22.17 -0.91 0.74
C ALA A 13 23.02 -0.14 1.77
N TYR A 14 23.70 -0.86 2.66
CA TYR A 14 24.68 -0.25 3.58
C TYR A 14 25.95 0.19 2.88
N LYS A 15 26.48 -0.60 1.93
CA LYS A 15 27.68 -0.25 1.15
C LYS A 15 27.50 1.04 0.34
N TYR A 16 26.33 1.22 -0.28
CA TYR A 16 26.01 2.37 -1.14
C TYR A 16 25.19 3.46 -0.44
N MET A 17 25.02 3.35 0.88
CA MET A 17 24.37 4.36 1.72
C MET A 17 22.96 4.75 1.29
N TRP A 18 22.09 3.76 1.05
CA TRP A 18 20.71 3.96 0.60
C TRP A 18 19.75 4.42 1.69
N TRP A 19 20.12 5.41 2.50
CA TRP A 19 19.23 6.00 3.53
C TRP A 19 18.85 7.45 3.20
N LYS A 20 17.65 7.85 3.62
CA LYS A 20 17.13 9.21 3.37
C LYS A 20 17.83 10.23 4.28
N LYS A 21 18.19 11.39 3.73
CA LYS A 21 18.65 12.55 4.52
C LYS A 21 17.45 13.20 5.25
N PRO A 22 17.60 13.67 6.51
CA PRO A 22 16.49 14.27 7.27
C PRO A 22 15.93 15.51 6.57
N ARG A 23 14.61 15.71 6.60
CA ARG A 23 13.93 16.87 5.98
C ARG A 23 13.85 18.06 6.94
N GLU A 24 13.98 19.28 6.41
CA GLU A 24 13.80 20.51 7.19
C GLU A 24 12.37 21.11 7.11
N SER A 25 11.57 20.76 6.10
CA SER A 25 10.25 21.36 5.83
C SER A 25 9.13 20.32 5.64
N SER A 26 7.91 20.67 6.08
CA SER A 26 6.69 19.87 5.88
C SER A 26 6.02 20.19 4.53
N VAL A 27 5.05 19.36 4.13
CA VAL A 27 4.25 19.53 2.89
C VAL A 27 3.52 20.89 2.86
N THR A 28 3.26 21.50 4.03
CA THR A 28 2.62 22.83 4.16
C THR A 28 3.61 23.98 4.37
N GLY A 29 4.92 23.75 4.17
CA GLY A 29 5.96 24.79 4.33
C GLY A 29 6.33 25.15 5.77
N GLU A 30 5.62 24.63 6.77
CA GLU A 30 5.99 24.77 8.18
C GLU A 30 7.19 23.86 8.52
N LYS A 31 8.11 24.33 9.38
CA LYS A 31 9.16 23.46 9.95
C LYS A 31 8.50 22.25 10.60
N ALA A 32 8.88 21.04 10.16
CA ALA A 32 8.31 19.78 10.64
C ALA A 32 8.83 19.40 12.04
N THR A 33 8.74 20.32 13.02
CA THR A 33 9.37 20.20 14.34
C THR A 33 8.91 18.96 15.11
N MET A 34 7.62 18.63 15.07
CA MET A 34 7.09 17.45 15.75
C MET A 34 7.45 16.13 15.06
N PHE A 35 7.37 16.07 13.73
CA PHE A 35 7.76 14.87 12.96
C PHE A 35 9.27 14.59 13.11
N ASN A 36 10.10 15.62 12.98
CA ASN A 36 11.54 15.50 13.15
C ASN A 36 11.92 15.08 14.57
N LYS A 37 11.16 15.49 15.59
CA LYS A 37 11.37 15.06 16.97
C LYS A 37 11.02 13.58 17.18
N LEU A 38 9.91 13.12 16.60
CA LEU A 38 9.47 11.71 16.68
C LEU A 38 10.45 10.77 15.94
N HIS A 39 10.94 11.17 14.76
CA HIS A 39 11.84 10.35 13.94
C HIS A 39 13.33 10.60 14.18
N ALA A 40 13.72 11.47 15.12
CA ALA A 40 15.11 11.83 15.39
C ALA A 40 15.99 10.60 15.68
N ALA A 41 15.48 9.63 16.44
CA ALA A 41 16.22 8.41 16.77
C ALA A 41 16.43 7.50 15.55
N LYS A 42 15.46 7.44 14.62
CA LYS A 42 15.57 6.65 13.39
C LYS A 42 16.53 7.27 12.39
N HIS A 43 16.49 8.59 12.24
CA HIS A 43 17.45 9.32 11.40
C HIS A 43 18.90 9.12 11.85
N ARG A 44 19.14 8.96 13.16
CA ARG A 44 20.49 8.67 13.70
C ARG A 44 20.98 7.25 13.37
N ARG A 45 20.08 6.32 13.01
CA ARG A 45 20.42 4.91 12.75
C ARG A 45 20.71 4.60 11.27
N ASN A 46 20.61 5.60 10.37
CA ASN A 46 20.92 5.45 8.94
C ASN A 46 20.28 4.20 8.31
N ILE A 47 18.98 4.02 8.53
CA ILE A 47 18.24 2.84 8.09
C ILE A 47 18.01 2.92 6.57
N PRO A 48 18.44 1.90 5.79
CA PRO A 48 18.24 1.90 4.35
C PRO A 48 16.76 1.87 3.91
N THR A 49 16.46 2.39 2.72
CA THR A 49 15.13 2.41 2.08
C THR A 49 15.15 1.61 0.77
N MET A 50 13.98 1.43 0.14
CA MET A 50 13.78 0.66 -1.11
C MET A 50 13.87 -0.86 -0.94
N ALA A 51 13.68 -1.39 0.26
CA ALA A 51 13.65 -2.84 0.46
C ALA A 51 12.47 -3.51 -0.28
N GLY A 52 11.47 -2.72 -0.70
CA GLY A 52 10.41 -3.14 -1.61
C GLY A 52 10.90 -3.80 -2.89
N ILE A 53 12.08 -3.41 -3.40
CA ILE A 53 12.69 -4.04 -4.58
C ILE A 53 12.82 -5.57 -4.38
N VAL A 54 13.19 -6.00 -3.17
CA VAL A 54 13.45 -7.42 -2.88
C VAL A 54 12.19 -8.25 -3.07
N PHE A 55 11.07 -7.83 -2.47
CA PHE A 55 9.82 -8.58 -2.62
C PHE A 55 9.15 -8.32 -3.96
N VAL A 56 9.25 -7.14 -4.57
CA VAL A 56 8.70 -6.89 -5.91
C VAL A 56 9.34 -7.83 -6.93
N ILE A 57 10.67 -7.90 -6.96
CA ILE A 57 11.39 -8.83 -7.86
C ILE A 57 11.07 -10.28 -7.52
N SER A 58 11.07 -10.65 -6.23
CA SER A 58 10.76 -12.03 -5.81
C SER A 58 9.36 -12.46 -6.25
N VAL A 59 8.34 -11.62 -6.02
CA VAL A 59 6.95 -11.89 -6.38
C VAL A 59 6.80 -11.95 -7.89
N THR A 60 7.37 -11.00 -8.64
CA THR A 60 7.32 -11.01 -10.10
C THR A 60 7.96 -12.27 -10.68
N LEU A 61 9.16 -12.65 -10.22
CA LEU A 61 9.85 -13.85 -10.72
C LEU A 61 9.11 -15.14 -10.35
N ILE A 62 8.69 -15.31 -9.09
CA ILE A 62 7.95 -16.50 -8.67
C ILE A 62 6.64 -16.60 -9.44
N THR A 63 5.91 -15.50 -9.59
CA THR A 63 4.65 -15.52 -10.33
C THR A 63 4.92 -15.85 -11.80
N LEU A 64 5.91 -15.26 -12.47
CA LEU A 64 6.20 -15.58 -13.87
C LEU A 64 6.64 -17.05 -14.08
N LEU A 65 7.39 -17.63 -13.14
CA LEU A 65 7.90 -19.00 -13.24
C LEU A 65 6.88 -20.06 -12.83
N ALA A 66 6.06 -19.78 -11.81
CA ALA A 66 5.10 -20.73 -11.25
C ALA A 66 3.68 -20.58 -11.82
N ASN A 67 3.41 -19.53 -12.61
CA ASN A 67 2.07 -19.28 -13.14
C ASN A 67 1.80 -20.10 -14.42
N LEU A 68 0.96 -21.12 -14.26
CA LEU A 68 0.50 -21.98 -15.35
C LEU A 68 -0.73 -21.41 -16.09
N SER A 69 -1.41 -20.38 -15.55
CA SER A 69 -2.61 -19.76 -16.17
C SER A 69 -2.40 -18.29 -16.50
N ARG A 70 -2.34 -17.97 -17.80
CA ARG A 70 -2.02 -16.62 -18.28
C ARG A 70 -3.17 -15.62 -18.16
N GLU A 71 -4.41 -16.10 -18.08
CA GLU A 71 -5.59 -15.24 -18.22
C GLU A 71 -5.86 -14.37 -16.99
N GLN A 72 -5.49 -14.85 -15.79
CA GLN A 72 -5.88 -14.19 -14.52
C GLN A 72 -4.81 -13.29 -13.91
N THR A 73 -3.52 -13.51 -14.20
CA THR A 73 -2.41 -12.95 -13.42
C THR A 73 -1.58 -11.90 -14.15
N TRP A 74 -1.68 -11.79 -15.48
CA TRP A 74 -0.85 -10.84 -16.25
C TRP A 74 -1.13 -9.38 -15.91
N LEU A 75 -2.41 -9.00 -15.86
CA LEU A 75 -2.79 -7.64 -15.47
C LEU A 75 -2.29 -7.30 -14.06
N LEU A 76 -2.39 -8.25 -13.13
CA LEU A 76 -1.89 -8.12 -11.76
C LEU A 76 -0.39 -7.89 -11.71
N ILE A 77 0.40 -8.74 -12.38
CA ILE A 77 1.86 -8.65 -12.37
C ILE A 77 2.32 -7.35 -13.03
N VAL A 78 1.71 -6.98 -14.16
CA VAL A 78 2.06 -5.75 -14.88
C VAL A 78 1.74 -4.52 -14.02
N ALA A 79 0.55 -4.45 -13.42
CA ALA A 79 0.17 -3.33 -12.54
C ALA A 79 1.08 -3.25 -11.31
N PHE A 80 1.30 -4.38 -10.64
CA PHE A 80 2.19 -4.50 -9.47
C PHE A 80 3.62 -4.03 -9.78
N PHE A 81 4.19 -4.54 -10.87
CA PHE A 81 5.55 -4.21 -11.27
C PHE A 81 5.68 -2.76 -11.75
N ALA A 82 4.73 -2.27 -12.56
CA ALA A 82 4.72 -0.88 -13.05
C ALA A 82 4.62 0.13 -11.90
N ALA A 83 3.73 -0.12 -10.92
CA ALA A 83 3.64 0.71 -9.72
C ALA A 83 4.94 0.66 -8.89
N GLY A 84 5.56 -0.51 -8.79
CA GLY A 84 6.88 -0.67 -8.17
C GLY A 84 7.98 0.12 -8.87
N LEU A 85 7.98 0.19 -10.21
CA LEU A 85 8.92 1.00 -10.98
C LEU A 85 8.72 2.50 -10.73
N VAL A 86 7.48 2.98 -10.68
CA VAL A 86 7.20 4.39 -10.33
C VAL A 86 7.74 4.71 -8.93
N GLY A 87 7.50 3.82 -7.96
CA GLY A 87 8.05 3.97 -6.62
C GLY A 87 9.58 3.91 -6.57
N LEU A 88 10.21 3.09 -7.42
CA LEU A 88 11.67 3.00 -7.56
C LEU A 88 12.28 4.29 -8.09
N ILE A 89 11.67 4.87 -9.12
CA ILE A 89 12.09 6.15 -9.67
C ILE A 89 12.00 7.24 -8.60
N ASP A 90 10.90 7.27 -7.83
CA ASP A 90 10.74 8.24 -6.73
C ASP A 90 11.83 8.09 -5.68
N ASP A 91 12.04 6.88 -5.16
CA ASP A 91 13.02 6.64 -4.11
C ASP A 91 14.46 6.90 -4.58
N ILE A 92 14.82 6.55 -5.82
CA ILE A 92 16.16 6.86 -6.38
C ILE A 92 16.37 8.37 -6.47
N ILE A 93 15.38 9.13 -6.95
CA ILE A 93 15.45 10.59 -7.02
C ILE A 93 15.57 11.18 -5.62
N ASN A 94 14.80 10.65 -4.66
CA ASN A 94 14.82 11.09 -3.26
C ASN A 94 16.18 10.84 -2.60
N LEU A 95 16.81 9.68 -2.84
CA LEU A 95 18.14 9.34 -2.34
C LEU A 95 19.25 10.22 -2.94
N ARG A 96 19.14 10.58 -4.21
CA ARG A 96 20.08 11.49 -4.89
C ARG A 96 19.83 12.97 -4.58
N GLY A 97 18.76 13.29 -3.86
CA GLY A 97 18.39 14.65 -3.49
C GLY A 97 19.37 15.28 -2.50
N ASN A 98 19.61 16.59 -2.65
CA ASN A 98 20.51 17.36 -1.79
C ASN A 98 19.87 17.83 -0.46
N GLY A 99 18.69 17.33 -0.09
CA GLY A 99 17.95 17.74 1.11
C GLY A 99 17.39 19.18 1.08
N LYS A 100 17.75 19.97 0.06
CA LYS A 100 17.25 21.32 -0.21
C LYS A 100 16.11 21.23 -1.24
N GLY A 101 14.86 21.39 -0.80
CA GLY A 101 13.67 21.41 -1.69
C GLY A 101 12.76 20.18 -1.60
N ALA A 102 11.80 20.07 -2.53
CA ALA A 102 10.86 18.96 -2.59
C ALA A 102 11.60 17.65 -2.93
N ALA A 103 11.63 16.72 -1.97
CA ALA A 103 12.35 15.46 -2.09
C ALA A 103 11.50 14.38 -2.76
N GLY A 104 12.03 13.72 -3.79
CA GLY A 104 11.33 12.73 -4.62
C GLY A 104 10.81 13.32 -5.94
N LEU A 105 9.99 12.58 -6.67
CA LEU A 105 9.27 13.10 -7.83
C LEU A 105 8.32 14.23 -7.39
N PRO A 106 8.09 15.24 -8.23
CA PRO A 106 7.02 16.20 -7.99
C PRO A 106 5.70 15.46 -7.74
N ALA A 107 5.01 15.77 -6.64
CA ALA A 107 3.81 15.05 -6.22
C ALA A 107 2.74 14.95 -7.34
N LYS A 108 2.61 15.99 -8.17
CA LYS A 108 1.71 16.00 -9.34
C LYS A 108 2.13 14.98 -10.41
N LEU A 109 3.42 14.88 -10.71
CA LEU A 109 3.95 13.93 -11.70
C LEU A 109 3.79 12.49 -11.19
N LYS A 110 4.14 12.26 -9.93
CA LYS A 110 3.97 10.95 -9.27
C LYS A 110 2.51 10.49 -9.29
N LEU A 111 1.59 11.36 -8.91
CA LEU A 111 0.15 11.08 -8.99
C LEU A 111 -0.28 10.84 -10.44
N GLY A 112 0.20 11.63 -11.39
CA GLY A 112 -0.07 11.44 -12.82
C GLY A 112 0.38 10.08 -13.35
N LEU A 113 1.56 9.59 -12.95
CA LEU A 113 2.07 8.28 -13.34
C LEU A 113 1.21 7.15 -12.77
N ILE A 114 0.89 7.19 -11.47
CA ILE A 114 0.03 6.18 -10.83
C ILE A 114 -1.38 6.20 -11.43
N THR A 115 -1.94 7.39 -11.68
CA THR A 115 -3.24 7.54 -12.35
C THR A 115 -3.20 7.05 -13.79
N GLY A 116 -2.08 7.23 -14.52
CA GLY A 116 -1.92 6.70 -15.88
C GLY A 116 -1.93 5.17 -15.90
N ILE A 117 -1.24 4.52 -14.96
CA ILE A 117 -1.29 3.06 -14.79
C ILE A 117 -2.70 2.62 -14.42
N ALA A 118 -3.34 3.32 -13.47
CA ALA A 118 -4.71 3.04 -13.06
C ALA A 118 -5.70 3.15 -14.23
N LEU A 119 -5.58 4.20 -15.05
CA LEU A 119 -6.43 4.41 -16.23
C LEU A 119 -6.25 3.29 -17.25
N ALA A 120 -5.00 2.88 -17.53
CA ALA A 120 -4.73 1.77 -18.43
C ALA A 120 -5.35 0.46 -17.92
N CYS A 121 -5.23 0.18 -16.61
CA CYS A 121 -5.85 -0.99 -15.99
C CYS A 121 -7.38 -0.94 -16.07
N SER A 122 -7.99 0.18 -15.68
CA SER A 122 -9.44 0.37 -15.70
C SER A 122 -10.03 0.28 -17.11
N MET A 123 -9.33 0.84 -18.10
CA MET A 123 -9.74 0.74 -19.51
C MET A 123 -9.65 -0.70 -20.02
N TYR A 124 -8.64 -1.46 -19.59
CA TYR A 124 -8.53 -2.88 -19.92
C TYR A 124 -9.69 -3.69 -19.34
N PHE A 125 -10.07 -3.46 -18.08
CA PHE A 125 -11.25 -4.11 -17.48
C PHE A 125 -12.52 -3.84 -18.29
N TYR A 126 -12.76 -2.59 -18.67
CA TYR A 126 -13.97 -2.21 -19.40
C TYR A 126 -13.98 -2.73 -20.84
N THR A 127 -12.85 -2.64 -21.57
CA THR A 127 -12.82 -2.91 -23.02
C THR A 127 -12.40 -4.32 -23.43
N LYS A 128 -11.69 -5.04 -22.56
CA LYS A 128 -11.16 -6.39 -22.86
C LYS A 128 -11.76 -7.48 -22.01
N LEU A 129 -12.25 -7.14 -20.82
CA LEU A 129 -12.89 -8.08 -19.91
C LEU A 129 -14.40 -7.83 -19.79
N ASP A 130 -14.93 -6.85 -20.54
CA ASP A 130 -16.34 -6.47 -20.58
C ASP A 130 -16.96 -6.26 -19.18
N VAL A 131 -16.15 -5.73 -18.24
CA VAL A 131 -16.59 -5.44 -16.88
C VAL A 131 -17.30 -4.08 -16.88
N ASP A 132 -18.60 -4.08 -16.66
CA ASP A 132 -19.48 -2.90 -16.66
C ASP A 132 -20.36 -2.77 -15.40
N SER A 133 -20.18 -3.69 -14.45
CA SER A 133 -20.92 -3.77 -13.19
C SER A 133 -19.99 -4.00 -12.00
N ILE A 134 -20.51 -3.73 -10.80
CA ILE A 134 -19.83 -4.00 -9.53
C ILE A 134 -20.78 -4.70 -8.56
N ASN A 135 -20.28 -5.67 -7.81
CA ASN A 135 -21.08 -6.34 -6.81
C ASN A 135 -21.18 -5.49 -5.53
N VAL A 136 -22.41 -5.22 -5.12
CA VAL A 136 -22.71 -4.64 -3.81
C VAL A 136 -23.12 -5.79 -2.90
N PRO A 137 -22.37 -6.07 -1.81
CA PRO A 137 -22.72 -7.14 -0.88
C PRO A 137 -24.18 -7.04 -0.45
N PHE A 138 -24.91 -8.15 -0.47
CA PHE A 138 -26.36 -8.26 -0.18
C PHE A 138 -27.33 -7.66 -1.20
N PHE A 139 -26.90 -6.68 -2.01
CA PHE A 139 -27.76 -5.98 -2.98
C PHE A 139 -27.57 -6.44 -4.44
N GLY A 140 -26.58 -7.30 -4.70
CA GLY A 140 -26.30 -7.84 -6.02
C GLY A 140 -25.48 -6.88 -6.90
N ASP A 141 -25.51 -7.12 -8.21
CA ASP A 141 -24.70 -6.37 -9.16
C ASP A 141 -25.33 -5.04 -9.56
N LEU A 142 -24.56 -3.96 -9.41
CA LEU A 142 -24.90 -2.62 -9.84
C LEU A 142 -24.26 -2.36 -11.21
N PHE A 143 -25.09 -2.24 -12.25
CA PHE A 143 -24.66 -1.87 -13.59
C PHE A 143 -24.32 -0.39 -13.66
N LEU A 144 -23.08 -0.08 -14.02
CA LEU A 144 -22.55 1.28 -14.12
C LEU A 144 -22.17 1.67 -15.55
N GLY A 145 -22.07 0.70 -16.46
CA GLY A 145 -21.59 0.94 -17.82
C GLY A 145 -20.18 1.51 -17.78
N TRP A 146 -19.92 2.55 -18.57
CA TRP A 146 -18.59 3.20 -18.64
C TRP A 146 -18.14 3.84 -17.32
N LEU A 147 -19.05 4.10 -16.35
CA LEU A 147 -18.71 4.71 -15.06
C LEU A 147 -17.85 3.80 -14.17
N VAL A 148 -17.72 2.52 -14.49
CA VAL A 148 -16.73 1.63 -13.86
C VAL A 148 -15.30 2.12 -14.05
N VAL A 149 -14.98 2.76 -15.18
CA VAL A 149 -13.62 3.23 -15.48
C VAL A 149 -13.16 4.29 -14.47
N PRO A 150 -13.85 5.43 -14.28
CA PRO A 150 -13.44 6.42 -13.28
C PRO A 150 -13.51 5.87 -11.85
N LEU A 151 -14.45 4.97 -11.54
CA LEU A 151 -14.52 4.32 -10.24
C LEU A 151 -13.27 3.46 -9.97
N PHE A 152 -12.88 2.61 -10.90
CA PHE A 152 -11.69 1.76 -10.75
C PHE A 152 -10.42 2.59 -10.69
N VAL A 153 -10.31 3.67 -11.48
CA VAL A 153 -9.20 4.62 -11.35
C VAL A 153 -9.13 5.18 -9.94
N PHE A 154 -10.27 5.63 -9.39
CA PHE A 154 -10.34 6.14 -8.02
C PHE A 154 -9.91 5.09 -7.00
N VAL A 155 -10.44 3.87 -7.06
CA VAL A 155 -10.12 2.77 -6.13
C VAL A 155 -8.63 2.43 -6.16
N ILE A 156 -8.06 2.32 -7.36
CA ILE A 156 -6.65 1.99 -7.57
C ILE A 156 -5.74 3.09 -7.01
N VAL A 157 -6.01 4.36 -7.36
CA VAL A 157 -5.21 5.50 -6.89
C VAL A 157 -5.36 5.67 -5.37
N ALA A 158 -6.57 5.59 -4.84
CA ALA A 158 -6.85 5.76 -3.41
C ALA A 158 -6.13 4.68 -2.58
N THR A 159 -6.24 3.41 -2.97
CA THR A 159 -5.62 2.29 -2.25
C THR A 159 -4.09 2.37 -2.29
N SER A 160 -3.52 2.72 -3.44
CA SER A 160 -2.07 2.90 -3.60
C SER A 160 -1.50 3.98 -2.68
N ASN A 161 -2.17 5.12 -2.62
CA ASN A 161 -1.78 6.20 -1.71
C ASN A 161 -2.05 5.83 -0.25
N ALA A 162 -3.12 5.10 0.05
CA ALA A 162 -3.44 4.69 1.42
C ALA A 162 -2.39 3.75 2.01
N VAL A 163 -1.92 2.77 1.23
CA VAL A 163 -0.82 1.88 1.64
C VAL A 163 0.48 2.66 1.81
N ASN A 164 0.80 3.60 0.90
CA ASN A 164 1.97 4.48 1.04
C ASN A 164 1.93 5.37 2.28
N ILE A 165 0.78 5.97 2.58
CA ILE A 165 0.59 6.81 3.78
C ILE A 165 0.75 5.98 5.08
N SER A 166 0.36 4.71 5.04
CA SER A 166 0.42 3.82 6.22
C SER A 166 1.82 3.25 6.47
N ASP A 167 2.76 3.37 5.54
CA ASP A 167 4.17 2.97 5.68
C ASP A 167 4.99 4.03 6.47
N GLY A 168 4.47 4.43 7.63
CA GLY A 168 5.09 5.43 8.51
C GLY A 168 5.79 4.87 9.74
N LEU A 169 5.43 3.66 10.17
CA LEU A 169 5.96 2.97 11.35
C LEU A 169 6.55 1.60 11.00
N ASP A 170 7.52 1.16 11.79
CA ASP A 170 8.19 -0.14 11.69
C ASP A 170 7.16 -1.26 11.77
N GLY A 171 7.07 -2.08 10.72
CA GLY A 171 6.16 -3.22 10.61
C GLY A 171 4.71 -2.89 10.25
N LEU A 172 4.28 -1.62 10.29
CA LEU A 172 2.86 -1.27 10.19
C LEU A 172 2.25 -1.67 8.84
N ALA A 173 2.76 -1.12 7.74
CA ALA A 173 2.23 -1.43 6.40
C ALA A 173 2.43 -2.90 6.03
N GLY A 174 3.58 -3.51 6.36
CA GLY A 174 3.89 -4.91 6.07
C GLY A 174 2.90 -5.90 6.71
N GLY A 175 2.60 -5.72 8.01
CA GLY A 175 1.66 -6.60 8.71
C GLY A 175 0.19 -6.38 8.33
N LEU A 176 -0.21 -5.13 8.09
CA LEU A 176 -1.56 -4.83 7.58
C LEU A 176 -1.76 -5.42 6.18
N ALA A 177 -0.79 -5.24 5.29
CA ALA A 177 -0.86 -5.79 3.94
C ALA A 177 -0.87 -7.32 3.97
N SER A 178 -0.04 -7.95 4.81
CA SER A 178 -0.05 -9.41 5.00
C SER A 178 -1.45 -9.91 5.36
N SER A 179 -2.13 -9.25 6.30
CA SER A 179 -3.50 -9.62 6.70
C SER A 179 -4.50 -9.44 5.54
N ALA A 180 -4.40 -8.34 4.79
CA ALA A 180 -5.25 -8.06 3.64
C ALA A 180 -5.06 -9.06 2.50
N PHE A 181 -3.81 -9.34 2.10
CA PHE A 181 -3.50 -10.35 1.07
C PHE A 181 -3.89 -11.76 1.51
N GLY A 182 -3.79 -12.08 2.80
CA GLY A 182 -4.30 -13.35 3.34
C GLY A 182 -5.81 -13.49 3.16
N ALA A 183 -6.59 -12.46 3.49
CA ALA A 183 -8.03 -12.46 3.25
C ALA A 183 -8.36 -12.56 1.75
N TYR A 184 -7.67 -11.79 0.90
CA TYR A 184 -7.88 -11.86 -0.54
C TYR A 184 -7.46 -13.18 -1.17
N ALA A 185 -6.47 -13.89 -0.62
CA ALA A 185 -6.14 -15.24 -1.04
C ALA A 185 -7.31 -16.20 -0.81
N ILE A 186 -7.99 -16.08 0.35
CA ILE A 186 -9.17 -16.88 0.67
C ILE A 186 -10.34 -16.52 -0.26
N ILE A 187 -10.63 -15.24 -0.45
CA ILE A 187 -11.69 -14.76 -1.37
C ILE A 187 -11.45 -15.30 -2.77
N ALA A 188 -10.25 -15.12 -3.32
CA ALA A 188 -9.91 -15.58 -4.66
C ALA A 188 -9.98 -17.11 -4.79
N PHE A 189 -9.64 -17.85 -3.74
CA PHE A 189 -9.75 -19.31 -3.73
C PHE A 189 -11.21 -19.77 -3.76
N VAL A 190 -12.08 -19.15 -2.96
CA VAL A 190 -13.52 -19.42 -2.95
C VAL A 190 -14.13 -19.12 -4.32
N ASP A 191 -13.74 -18.01 -4.95
CA ASP A 191 -14.16 -17.60 -6.30
C ASP A 191 -13.51 -18.43 -7.43
N GLN A 192 -12.81 -19.53 -7.11
CA GLN A 192 -12.14 -20.41 -8.08
C GLN A 192 -11.06 -19.71 -8.94
N ARG A 193 -10.60 -18.53 -8.53
CA ARG A 193 -9.52 -17.75 -9.16
C ARG A 193 -8.16 -18.13 -8.58
N TYR A 194 -7.78 -19.40 -8.79
CA TYR A 194 -6.58 -19.98 -8.19
C TYR A 194 -5.29 -19.23 -8.54
N GLY A 195 -5.19 -18.64 -9.74
CA GLY A 195 -4.02 -17.82 -10.13
C GLY A 195 -3.89 -16.57 -9.27
N VAL A 196 -5.02 -15.90 -8.97
CA VAL A 196 -5.07 -14.72 -8.10
C VAL A 196 -4.78 -15.12 -6.64
N ALA A 197 -5.34 -16.25 -6.18
CA ALA A 197 -5.07 -16.77 -4.84
C ALA A 197 -3.58 -17.08 -4.64
N ALA A 198 -2.95 -17.76 -5.60
CA ALA A 198 -1.52 -18.06 -5.58
C ALA A 198 -0.65 -16.78 -5.59
N PHE A 199 -1.06 -15.77 -6.37
CA PHE A 199 -0.40 -14.46 -6.38
C PHE A 199 -0.46 -13.77 -4.99
N CYS A 200 -1.65 -13.76 -4.37
CA CYS A 200 -1.83 -13.23 -3.00
C CYS A 200 -0.94 -13.97 -1.98
N MET A 201 -0.90 -15.30 -2.04
CA MET A 201 -0.05 -16.12 -1.17
C MET A 201 1.45 -15.89 -1.40
N THR A 202 1.85 -15.64 -2.65
CA THR A 202 3.24 -15.30 -2.99
C THR A 202 3.62 -13.95 -2.38
N ILE A 203 2.76 -12.94 -2.50
CA ILE A 203 2.95 -11.64 -1.82
C ILE A 203 3.00 -11.83 -0.31
N LEU A 204 2.05 -12.58 0.28
CA LEU A 204 2.02 -12.85 1.71
C LEU A 204 3.33 -13.47 2.21
N GLY A 205 3.84 -14.50 1.54
CA GLY A 205 5.12 -15.11 1.89
C GLY A 205 6.30 -14.14 1.80
N ALA A 206 6.33 -13.29 0.77
CA ALA A 206 7.36 -12.26 0.64
C ALA A 206 7.25 -11.18 1.72
N LEU A 207 6.03 -10.79 2.10
CA LEU A 207 5.77 -9.82 3.16
C LEU A 207 6.07 -10.36 4.55
N LEU A 208 5.83 -11.63 4.83
CA LEU A 208 6.24 -12.26 6.10
C LEU A 208 7.77 -12.20 6.25
N SER A 209 8.50 -12.50 5.17
CA SER A 209 9.97 -12.36 5.16
C SER A 209 10.42 -10.91 5.32
N TYR A 210 9.78 -9.95 4.64
CA TYR A 210 10.07 -8.53 4.82
C TYR A 210 9.80 -8.06 6.25
N THR A 211 8.64 -8.40 6.80
CA THR A 211 8.15 -7.97 8.11
C THR A 211 9.03 -8.53 9.22
N TRP A 212 9.57 -9.74 9.06
CA TRP A 212 10.57 -10.31 9.98
C TRP A 212 11.76 -9.38 10.24
N PHE A 213 12.25 -8.67 9.23
CA PHE A 213 13.38 -7.74 9.35
C PHE A 213 12.96 -6.28 9.57
N ASN A 214 11.69 -5.97 9.35
CA ASN A 214 11.13 -4.62 9.46
C ASN A 214 10.38 -4.37 10.77
N ILE A 215 9.94 -5.40 11.50
CA ILE A 215 9.43 -5.25 12.87
C ILE A 215 10.44 -4.48 13.72
N PHE A 216 9.91 -3.59 14.57
CA PHE A 216 10.73 -2.74 15.42
C PHE A 216 11.77 -3.54 16.22
N PRO A 217 13.06 -3.15 16.19
CA PRO A 217 13.61 -2.00 15.48
C PRO A 217 13.96 -2.32 14.02
N ALA A 218 13.40 -1.58 13.05
CA ALA A 218 13.56 -1.89 11.62
C ALA A 218 15.02 -1.88 11.13
N ARG A 219 15.36 -2.85 10.28
CA ARG A 219 16.66 -2.91 9.58
C ARG A 219 16.66 -2.19 8.23
N PHE A 220 15.50 -2.05 7.61
CA PHE A 220 15.30 -1.32 6.35
C PHE A 220 13.82 -0.95 6.19
N PHE A 221 13.55 0.03 5.34
CA PHE A 221 12.22 0.50 4.99
C PHE A 221 11.78 0.03 3.61
N MET A 222 10.47 -0.18 3.47
CA MET A 222 9.83 -0.65 2.25
C MET A 222 10.10 0.32 1.09
N GLY A 223 9.96 1.61 1.37
CA GLY A 223 10.04 2.65 0.35
C GLY A 223 8.78 2.70 -0.50
N ASP A 224 8.79 3.66 -1.42
CA ASP A 224 7.68 3.89 -2.34
C ASP A 224 7.55 2.74 -3.34
N VAL A 225 8.67 2.09 -3.70
CA VAL A 225 8.68 0.85 -4.51
C VAL A 225 7.66 -0.15 -4.00
N GLY A 226 7.76 -0.48 -2.73
CA GLY A 226 6.94 -1.52 -2.14
C GLY A 226 5.52 -1.03 -1.92
N SER A 227 5.34 0.13 -1.31
CA SER A 227 4.02 0.58 -0.89
C SER A 227 3.07 0.87 -2.07
N PHE A 228 3.57 1.45 -3.17
CA PHE A 228 2.77 1.60 -4.40
C PHE A 228 2.46 0.24 -5.04
N SER A 229 3.44 -0.67 -5.11
CA SER A 229 3.22 -2.00 -5.69
C SER A 229 2.13 -2.77 -4.94
N LEU A 230 2.18 -2.80 -3.60
CA LEU A 230 1.17 -3.50 -2.79
C LEU A 230 -0.21 -2.87 -2.90
N GLY A 231 -0.31 -1.53 -2.80
CA GLY A 231 -1.61 -0.88 -2.87
C GLY A 231 -2.25 -0.98 -4.26
N MET A 232 -1.46 -0.96 -5.32
CA MET A 232 -1.93 -1.23 -6.69
C MET A 232 -2.44 -2.67 -6.81
N ALA A 233 -1.64 -3.65 -6.39
CA ALA A 233 -2.04 -5.06 -6.44
C ALA A 233 -3.32 -5.31 -5.65
N LEU A 234 -3.42 -4.78 -4.42
CA LEU A 234 -4.59 -4.96 -3.58
C LEU A 234 -5.87 -4.42 -4.24
N ALA A 235 -5.80 -3.24 -4.84
CA ALA A 235 -6.94 -2.66 -5.57
C ALA A 235 -7.32 -3.48 -6.82
N VAL A 236 -6.34 -3.90 -7.62
CA VAL A 236 -6.59 -4.69 -8.83
C VAL A 236 -7.17 -6.06 -8.45
N ILE A 237 -6.70 -6.70 -7.39
CA ILE A 237 -7.29 -7.96 -6.87
C ILE A 237 -8.75 -7.74 -6.49
N ALA A 238 -9.06 -6.67 -5.76
CA ALA A 238 -10.43 -6.36 -5.37
C ALA A 238 -11.36 -6.15 -6.57
N ILE A 239 -10.85 -5.55 -7.65
CA ILE A 239 -11.61 -5.39 -8.90
C ILE A 239 -11.80 -6.75 -9.59
N ILE A 240 -10.76 -7.57 -9.69
CA ILE A 240 -10.83 -8.90 -10.33
C ILE A 240 -11.82 -9.81 -9.62
N THR A 241 -11.85 -9.80 -8.29
CA THR A 241 -12.79 -10.61 -7.49
C THR A 241 -14.15 -9.94 -7.31
N ASN A 242 -14.40 -8.80 -7.97
CA ASN A 242 -15.62 -8.02 -7.84
C ASN A 242 -16.00 -7.68 -6.38
N THR A 243 -15.00 -7.35 -5.56
CA THR A 243 -15.16 -7.09 -4.11
C THR A 243 -14.77 -5.65 -3.72
N VAL A 244 -15.01 -4.70 -4.62
CA VAL A 244 -14.62 -3.29 -4.45
C VAL A 244 -15.19 -2.68 -3.15
N PHE A 245 -16.40 -3.05 -2.73
CA PHE A 245 -17.00 -2.57 -1.47
C PHE A 245 -16.49 -3.28 -0.21
N ILE A 246 -15.89 -4.46 -0.36
CA ILE A 246 -15.28 -5.20 0.75
C ILE A 246 -13.86 -4.71 1.01
N LEU A 247 -13.18 -4.16 -0.01
CA LEU A 247 -11.83 -3.62 0.11
C LEU A 247 -11.67 -2.58 1.24
N PRO A 248 -12.55 -1.56 1.39
CA PRO A 248 -12.48 -0.64 2.53
C PRO A 248 -12.67 -1.30 3.89
N ILE A 249 -13.38 -2.43 3.97
CA ILE A 249 -13.59 -3.18 5.21
C ILE A 249 -12.30 -3.93 5.56
N ILE A 250 -11.76 -4.73 4.63
CA ILE A 250 -10.49 -5.45 4.83
C ILE A 250 -9.34 -4.48 5.10
N GLY A 251 -9.30 -3.37 4.37
CA GLY A 251 -8.29 -2.33 4.44
C GLY A 251 -8.63 -1.17 5.38
N ILE A 252 -9.50 -1.35 6.38
CA ILE A 252 -10.04 -0.23 7.18
C ILE A 252 -8.96 0.66 7.80
N VAL A 253 -7.83 0.06 8.20
CA VAL A 253 -6.70 0.82 8.76
C VAL A 253 -6.06 1.70 7.68
N PHE A 254 -5.83 1.18 6.48
CA PHE A 254 -5.35 1.98 5.34
C PHE A 254 -6.31 3.13 5.02
N VAL A 255 -7.62 2.87 5.05
CA VAL A 255 -8.66 3.89 4.83
C VAL A 255 -8.64 4.96 5.92
N ALA A 256 -8.52 4.57 7.20
CA ALA A 256 -8.45 5.51 8.31
C ALA A 256 -7.19 6.38 8.24
N GLU A 257 -6.07 5.80 7.87
CA GLU A 257 -4.78 6.46 7.67
C GLU A 257 -4.85 7.53 6.57
N ALA A 258 -5.30 7.14 5.36
CA ALA A 258 -5.50 8.06 4.25
C ALA A 258 -6.57 9.12 4.56
N GLY A 259 -7.70 8.69 5.10
CA GLY A 259 -8.84 9.55 5.44
C GLY A 259 -8.47 10.62 6.46
N SER A 260 -7.70 10.26 7.49
CA SER A 260 -7.22 11.23 8.49
C SER A 260 -6.35 12.32 7.87
N THR A 261 -5.52 11.97 6.89
CA THR A 261 -4.68 12.92 6.17
C THR A 261 -5.54 13.86 5.32
N ILE A 262 -6.52 13.33 4.59
CA ILE A 262 -7.47 14.13 3.80
C ILE A 262 -8.25 15.08 4.70
N ILE A 263 -8.83 14.59 5.80
CA ILE A 263 -9.59 15.37 6.78
C ILE A 263 -8.72 16.47 7.39
N GLN A 264 -7.47 16.16 7.73
CA GLN A 264 -6.54 17.13 8.31
C GLN A 264 -6.19 18.24 7.31
N VAL A 265 -5.90 17.90 6.05
CA VAL A 265 -5.60 18.87 4.99
C VAL A 265 -6.83 19.72 4.68
N ALA A 266 -8.01 19.11 4.59
CA ALA A 266 -9.27 19.82 4.38
C ALA A 266 -9.57 20.79 5.53
N SER A 267 -9.41 20.36 6.79
CA SER A 267 -9.59 21.23 7.96
C SER A 267 -8.65 22.43 7.95
N LYS A 268 -7.36 22.22 7.65
CA LYS A 268 -6.41 23.33 7.55
C LYS A 268 -6.80 24.34 6.47
N LYS A 269 -7.30 23.87 5.31
CA LYS A 269 -7.72 24.73 4.19
C LYS A 269 -9.03 25.46 4.47
N LEU A 270 -10.03 24.77 5.03
CA LEU A 270 -11.39 25.30 5.21
C LEU A 270 -11.59 26.04 6.53
N ARG A 271 -10.78 25.76 7.56
CA ARG A 271 -10.93 26.31 8.92
C ARG A 271 -9.74 27.18 9.32
N ASN A 272 -9.14 27.91 8.38
CA ASN A 272 -8.04 28.87 8.63
C ASN A 272 -6.89 28.28 9.46
N GLY A 273 -6.38 27.11 9.04
CA GLY A 273 -5.23 26.45 9.67
C GLY A 273 -5.55 25.59 10.89
N LYS A 274 -6.81 25.50 11.34
CA LYS A 274 -7.19 24.65 12.48
C LYS A 274 -6.97 23.16 12.18
N LYS A 275 -6.24 22.48 13.07
CA LYS A 275 -5.93 21.05 13.02
C LYS A 275 -7.01 20.24 13.75
N ILE A 276 -7.39 19.07 13.24
CA ILE A 276 -8.28 18.12 13.93
C ILE A 276 -7.44 17.13 14.72
N PHE A 277 -6.47 16.49 14.06
CA PHE A 277 -5.50 15.62 14.70
C PHE A 277 -4.26 16.43 15.10
N LYS A 278 -3.60 16.07 16.21
CA LYS A 278 -2.29 16.64 16.61
C LYS A 278 -1.27 16.64 15.46
N ILE A 279 -1.18 15.51 14.76
CA ILE A 279 -0.42 15.27 13.54
C ILE A 279 -1.18 14.20 12.74
N ALA A 280 -1.12 14.26 11.42
CA ALA A 280 -1.67 13.23 10.54
C ALA A 280 -0.49 12.56 9.82
N PRO A 281 -0.55 11.24 9.53
CA PRO A 281 -1.71 10.33 9.68
C PRO A 281 -2.03 9.88 11.13
N VAL A 282 -3.06 9.03 11.32
CA VAL A 282 -3.57 8.63 12.65
C VAL A 282 -2.50 7.94 13.49
N HIS A 283 -1.63 7.11 12.91
CA HIS A 283 -0.56 6.47 13.68
C HIS A 283 0.35 7.49 14.38
N HIS A 284 0.74 8.57 13.71
CA HIS A 284 1.50 9.66 14.33
C HIS A 284 0.68 10.45 15.35
N HIS A 285 -0.64 10.54 15.17
CA HIS A 285 -1.51 11.14 16.17
C HIS A 285 -1.38 10.41 17.52
N PHE A 286 -1.39 9.07 17.50
CA PHE A 286 -1.21 8.26 18.70
C PHE A 286 0.20 8.38 19.29
N GLU A 287 1.25 8.45 18.46
CA GLU A 287 2.60 8.75 18.96
C GLU A 287 2.68 10.12 19.63
N ALA A 288 2.02 11.15 19.08
CA ALA A 288 1.93 12.48 19.67
C ALA A 288 1.05 12.55 20.93
N LEU A 289 0.27 11.49 21.23
CA LEU A 289 -0.39 11.28 22.52
C LEU A 289 0.52 10.58 23.54
N GLY A 290 1.71 10.15 23.13
CA GLY A 290 2.70 9.48 23.99
C GLY A 290 2.66 7.95 23.90
N TRP A 291 1.97 7.36 22.92
CA TRP A 291 2.00 5.91 22.74
C TRP A 291 3.34 5.48 22.13
N PRO A 292 3.97 4.40 22.62
CA PRO A 292 5.12 3.81 21.96
C PRO A 292 4.77 3.34 20.55
N GLU A 293 5.70 3.49 19.61
CA GLU A 293 5.54 3.05 18.22
C GLU A 293 5.08 1.60 18.11
N THR A 294 5.74 0.69 18.85
CA THR A 294 5.38 -0.74 18.88
C THR A 294 3.94 -0.99 19.33
N LYS A 295 3.44 -0.18 20.28
CA LYS A 295 2.07 -0.26 20.77
C LYS A 295 1.07 0.16 19.69
N VAL A 296 1.39 1.18 18.90
CA VAL A 296 0.54 1.62 17.77
C VAL A 296 0.52 0.53 16.70
N THR A 297 1.69 0.05 16.26
CA THR A 297 1.82 -0.99 15.23
C THR A 297 1.03 -2.25 15.60
N MET A 298 1.26 -2.81 16.79
CA MET A 298 0.60 -4.05 17.21
C MET A 298 -0.93 -3.90 17.34
N ARG A 299 -1.42 -2.75 17.84
CA ARG A 299 -2.87 -2.51 17.93
C ARG A 299 -3.51 -2.37 16.56
N PHE A 300 -2.83 -1.71 15.63
CA PHE A 300 -3.32 -1.55 14.27
C PHE A 300 -3.35 -2.88 13.53
N TRP A 301 -2.37 -3.76 13.78
CA TRP A 301 -2.41 -5.14 13.27
C TRP A 301 -3.62 -5.92 13.78
N VAL A 302 -3.92 -5.86 15.08
CA VAL A 302 -5.12 -6.52 15.64
C VAL A 302 -6.39 -6.00 14.97
N ILE A 303 -6.53 -4.67 14.83
CA ILE A 303 -7.67 -4.07 14.14
C ILE A 303 -7.74 -4.53 12.68
N GLY A 304 -6.62 -4.53 11.96
CA GLY A 304 -6.55 -4.99 10.57
C GLY A 304 -6.91 -6.45 10.39
N GLN A 305 -6.48 -7.34 11.30
CA GLN A 305 -6.82 -8.76 11.28
C GLN A 305 -8.31 -9.00 11.55
N VAL A 306 -8.87 -8.32 12.56
CA VAL A 306 -10.32 -8.39 12.85
C VAL A 306 -11.12 -7.87 11.66
N ALA A 307 -10.69 -6.77 11.05
CA ALA A 307 -11.36 -6.20 9.88
C ALA A 307 -11.25 -7.09 8.63
N ALA A 308 -10.11 -7.75 8.43
CA ALA A 308 -9.93 -8.74 7.37
C ALA A 308 -10.88 -9.94 7.56
N LEU A 309 -11.02 -10.45 8.78
CA LEU A 309 -12.00 -11.50 9.11
C LEU A 309 -13.44 -11.01 8.90
N ALA A 310 -13.78 -9.79 9.34
CA ALA A 310 -15.09 -9.22 9.10
C ALA A 310 -15.39 -9.06 7.60
N GLY A 311 -14.41 -8.65 6.80
CA GLY A 311 -14.53 -8.58 5.34
C GLY A 311 -14.78 -9.94 4.70
N LEU A 312 -14.13 -11.01 5.18
CA LEU A 312 -14.41 -12.38 4.76
C LEU A 312 -15.83 -12.81 5.11
N VAL A 313 -16.30 -12.50 6.31
CA VAL A 313 -17.69 -12.81 6.72
C VAL A 313 -18.69 -12.07 5.83
N VAL A 314 -18.47 -10.78 5.56
CA VAL A 314 -19.32 -10.00 4.64
C VAL A 314 -19.30 -10.58 3.23
N TYR A 315 -18.14 -11.01 2.73
CA TYR A 315 -18.03 -11.66 1.43
C TYR A 315 -18.86 -12.96 1.37
N VAL A 316 -18.65 -13.87 2.32
CA VAL A 316 -19.35 -15.16 2.37
C VAL A 316 -20.85 -14.95 2.52
N LEU A 317 -21.30 -14.08 3.43
CA LEU A 317 -22.73 -13.80 3.60
C LEU A 317 -23.34 -13.08 2.40
N GLY A 318 -22.58 -12.23 1.71
CA GLY A 318 -23.04 -11.54 0.51
C GLY A 318 -23.21 -12.46 -0.69
N VAL A 319 -22.34 -13.47 -0.81
CA VAL A 319 -22.36 -14.47 -1.90
C VAL A 319 -23.38 -15.58 -1.65
N TYR A 320 -23.44 -16.12 -0.43
CA TYR A 320 -24.27 -17.28 -0.09
C TYR A 320 -25.56 -16.95 0.66
N GLY A 321 -25.78 -15.67 0.99
CA GLY A 321 -27.01 -15.20 1.63
C GLY A 321 -28.11 -14.76 0.65
N GLN A 322 -27.87 -14.89 -0.66
CA GLN A 322 -28.85 -14.73 -1.74
C GLN A 322 -29.33 -16.10 -2.20
#